data_AF-A0A497RA68-F1
#
_entry.id   AF-A0A497RA68-F1
#
_cell.length_a   1.000
_cell.length_b   1.000
_cell.length_c   1.000
_cell.angle_alpha   90.00
_cell.angle_beta   90.00
_cell.angle_gamma   90.00
#
_symmetry.space_group_name_H-M   'P 1'
#
loop_
_entity.id
_entity.type
_entity.pdbx_description
1 polymer ?
#
loop_
_entity_poly.entity_id
_entity_poly.type
_entity_poly.pdbx_seq_one_letter_code
_entity_poly.pdbx_strand_id
1 'polypeptide(L)'
;MRKVSQLEAIEELSEKIGKEITEITDKETSLRGAHFARVKEDIISLVLTGLNLKTLPIELGALIELNVLDLSKNNFREVPTVLQKLPKLAVLNLSSNQLYSLPEWLGNFHMLKVLSLANNNLRSLPATIENLTLLRKIFLQGNDLQRLPFSLTNLKHLAEIHLDFRTAMRKNVKAVLTALEANGCHVNAHYNRR
;
A
#
# COMPACT_ATOMS: atom_id res chain seq x y z
N MET A 1 -21.31 -24.66 0.54
CA MET A 1 -20.15 -23.98 1.16
C MET A 1 -20.67 -22.81 1.97
N ARG A 2 -20.49 -22.82 3.29
CA ARG A 2 -20.90 -21.73 4.17
C ARG A 2 -20.08 -20.48 3.79
N LYS A 3 -20.72 -19.34 3.52
CA LYS A 3 -19.99 -18.06 3.45
C LYS A 3 -19.42 -17.84 4.84
N VAL A 4 -18.09 -17.89 4.98
CA VAL A 4 -17.40 -17.46 6.19
C VAL A 4 -17.70 -15.97 6.36
N SER A 5 -18.20 -15.58 7.52
CA SER A 5 -18.45 -14.17 7.81
C SER A 5 -17.12 -13.41 7.88
N GLN A 6 -17.12 -12.11 7.63
CA GLN A 6 -15.89 -11.31 7.74
C GLN A 6 -15.36 -11.26 9.18
N LEU A 7 -16.22 -11.42 10.19
CA LEU A 7 -15.81 -11.54 11.59
C LEU A 7 -15.10 -12.87 11.87
N GLU A 8 -15.66 -14.00 11.41
CA GLU A 8 -14.99 -15.31 11.49
C GLU A 8 -13.60 -15.25 10.81
N ALA A 9 -13.50 -14.57 9.67
CA ALA A 9 -12.22 -14.37 8.99
C ALA A 9 -11.22 -13.51 9.81
N ILE A 10 -11.68 -12.52 10.58
CA ILE A 10 -10.84 -11.75 11.49
C ILE A 10 -10.38 -12.60 12.67
N GLU A 11 -11.25 -13.42 13.24
CA GLU A 11 -10.91 -14.31 14.35
C GLU A 11 -9.83 -15.32 13.91
N GLU A 12 -10.02 -15.98 12.76
CA GLU A 12 -9.01 -16.90 12.20
C GLU A 12 -7.71 -16.16 11.84
N LEU A 13 -7.80 -14.95 11.27
CA LEU A 13 -6.65 -14.11 10.99
C LEU A 13 -5.88 -13.78 12.27
N SER A 14 -6.57 -13.36 13.32
CA SER A 14 -6.05 -13.01 14.65
C SER A 14 -5.30 -14.18 15.28
N GLU A 15 -5.90 -15.38 15.24
CA GLU A 15 -5.28 -16.61 15.73
C GLU A 15 -3.99 -16.93 14.96
N LYS A 16 -4.04 -16.89 13.63
CA LYS A 16 -2.90 -17.25 12.77
C LYS A 16 -1.73 -16.29 12.85
N ILE A 17 -1.99 -14.99 13.07
CA ILE A 17 -0.92 -14.01 13.27
C ILE A 17 -0.45 -13.95 14.73
N GLY A 18 -1.15 -14.62 15.65
CA GLY A 18 -0.84 -14.61 17.09
C GLY A 18 -0.97 -13.23 17.72
N LYS A 19 -1.91 -12.41 17.22
CA LYS A 19 -2.16 -11.04 17.69
C LYS A 19 -3.65 -10.80 17.70
N GLU A 20 -4.15 -10.34 18.84
CA GLU A 20 -5.53 -9.90 18.97
C GLU A 20 -5.81 -8.72 18.04
N ILE A 21 -6.85 -8.87 17.21
CA ILE A 21 -7.34 -7.83 16.30
C ILE A 21 -8.66 -7.29 16.86
N THR A 22 -8.66 -6.04 17.29
CA THR A 22 -9.81 -5.43 17.96
C THR A 22 -10.63 -4.53 17.03
N GLU A 23 -11.94 -4.47 17.24
CA GLU A 23 -12.81 -3.51 16.56
C GLU A 23 -12.63 -2.11 17.17
N ILE A 24 -12.39 -1.09 16.35
CA ILE A 24 -12.42 0.30 16.82
C ILE A 24 -13.87 0.77 16.88
N THR A 25 -14.37 0.98 18.09
CA THR A 25 -15.72 1.49 18.35
C THR A 25 -15.78 3.01 18.59
N ASP A 26 -14.66 3.64 18.97
CA ASP A 26 -14.56 5.08 19.26
C ASP A 26 -13.24 5.70 18.73
N LYS A 27 -13.19 7.04 18.62
CA LYS A 27 -12.07 7.79 18.03
C LYS A 27 -10.76 7.80 18.85
N GLU A 28 -10.62 7.02 19.92
CA GLU A 28 -9.39 7.01 20.73
C GLU A 28 -8.54 5.74 20.58
N THR A 29 -7.34 6.00 20.04
CA THR A 29 -6.05 5.36 20.33
C THR A 29 -5.91 3.85 20.12
N SER A 30 -5.36 3.48 18.96
CA SER A 30 -3.95 3.05 18.95
C SER A 30 -3.34 3.20 17.55
N LEU A 31 -2.36 4.09 17.41
CA LEU A 31 -1.55 4.25 16.19
C LEU A 31 -0.56 3.09 15.96
N ARG A 32 -0.69 1.98 16.72
CA ARG A 32 0.15 0.78 16.67
C ARG A 32 -0.68 -0.47 17.01
N GLY A 33 -0.43 -1.58 16.33
CA GLY A 33 -1.09 -2.85 16.63
C GLY A 33 -2.04 -3.33 15.53
N ALA A 34 -2.99 -4.17 15.93
CA ALA A 34 -3.91 -4.86 15.05
C ALA A 34 -5.35 -4.46 15.38
N HIS A 35 -6.04 -3.81 14.44
CA HIS A 35 -7.42 -3.39 14.65
C HIS A 35 -8.17 -3.23 13.33
N PHE A 36 -9.50 -3.26 13.39
CA PHE A 36 -10.35 -3.09 12.23
C PHE A 36 -11.51 -2.14 12.51
N ALA A 37 -12.11 -1.61 11.43
CA ALA A 37 -13.36 -0.86 11.48
C ALA A 37 -14.34 -1.45 10.46
N ARG A 38 -15.62 -1.48 10.83
CA ARG A 38 -16.69 -1.99 9.97
C ARG A 38 -17.85 -1.00 9.86
N VAL A 39 -18.65 -1.18 8.83
CA VAL A 39 -19.94 -0.54 8.63
C VAL A 39 -20.97 -1.64 8.50
N LYS A 40 -21.87 -1.76 9.48
CA LYS A 40 -22.75 -2.93 9.63
C LYS A 40 -21.91 -4.21 9.80
N GLU A 41 -22.03 -5.16 8.88
CA GLU A 41 -21.27 -6.42 8.88
C GLU A 41 -19.99 -6.33 8.04
N ASP A 42 -19.80 -5.25 7.28
CA ASP A 42 -18.71 -5.15 6.31
C ASP A 42 -17.49 -4.44 6.91
N ILE A 43 -16.38 -5.15 6.99
CA ILE A 43 -15.07 -4.65 7.42
C ILE A 43 -14.48 -3.81 6.28
N ILE A 44 -14.38 -2.51 6.54
CA ILE A 44 -13.94 -1.53 5.55
C ILE A 44 -12.48 -1.12 5.74
N SER A 45 -11.93 -1.29 6.94
CA SER A 45 -10.57 -0.90 7.28
C SER A 45 -9.93 -1.93 8.18
N LEU A 46 -8.68 -2.26 7.90
CA LEU A 46 -7.85 -3.15 8.69
C LEU A 46 -6.45 -2.57 8.79
N VAL A 47 -5.94 -2.50 10.01
CA VAL A 47 -4.60 -2.03 10.33
C VAL A 47 -3.89 -3.14 11.07
N LEU A 48 -2.74 -3.56 10.54
CA LEU A 48 -1.85 -4.57 11.09
C LEU A 48 -0.43 -4.00 11.14
N THR A 49 -0.23 -2.92 11.91
CA THR A 49 1.02 -2.15 11.91
C THR A 49 1.95 -2.60 13.02
N GLY A 50 3.23 -2.84 12.72
CA GLY A 50 4.23 -3.10 13.77
C GLY A 50 4.20 -4.51 14.35
N LEU A 51 3.69 -5.49 13.61
CA LEU A 51 3.44 -6.85 14.12
C LEU A 51 4.52 -7.86 13.74
N ASN A 52 5.64 -7.39 13.16
CA ASN A 52 6.75 -8.22 12.68
C ASN A 52 6.36 -9.26 11.62
N LEU A 53 5.25 -9.05 10.91
CA LEU A 53 4.73 -10.00 9.93
C LEU A 53 5.66 -10.15 8.73
N LYS A 54 5.83 -11.40 8.28
CA LYS A 54 6.58 -11.74 7.06
C LYS A 54 5.66 -12.23 5.94
N THR A 55 4.51 -12.79 6.32
CA THR A 55 3.46 -13.31 5.45
C THR A 55 2.11 -12.92 6.02
N LEU A 56 1.05 -13.05 5.22
CA LEU A 56 -0.33 -12.90 5.66
C LEU A 56 -1.09 -14.18 5.33
N PRO A 57 -1.96 -14.64 6.21
CA PRO A 57 -2.71 -15.86 6.00
C PRO A 57 -3.86 -15.60 5.01
N ILE A 58 -4.41 -16.68 4.42
CA ILE A 58 -5.32 -16.60 3.26
C ILE A 58 -6.69 -16.01 3.61
N GLU A 59 -7.05 -16.06 4.89
CA GLU A 59 -8.30 -15.59 5.49
C GLU A 59 -8.51 -14.09 5.28
N LEU A 60 -7.41 -13.32 5.18
CA LEU A 60 -7.48 -11.90 4.82
C LEU A 60 -8.26 -11.70 3.51
N GLY A 61 -8.16 -12.64 2.57
CA GLY A 61 -8.85 -12.58 1.29
C GLY A 61 -10.37 -12.74 1.36
N ALA A 62 -10.94 -13.05 2.53
CA ALA A 62 -12.38 -13.05 2.74
C ALA A 62 -12.95 -11.63 2.97
N LEU A 63 -12.09 -10.65 3.29
CA LEU A 63 -12.47 -9.24 3.54
C LEU A 63 -12.69 -8.48 2.22
N ILE A 64 -13.60 -8.96 1.39
CA ILE A 64 -13.82 -8.44 0.02
C ILE A 64 -14.29 -6.97 -0.03
N GLU A 65 -14.81 -6.45 1.07
CA GLU A 65 -15.28 -5.06 1.23
C GLU A 65 -14.20 -4.11 1.75
N LEU A 66 -12.96 -4.61 1.96
CA LEU A 66 -11.88 -3.84 2.54
C LEU A 66 -11.44 -2.71 1.59
N ASN A 67 -11.57 -1.48 2.08
CA ASN A 67 -11.18 -0.26 1.36
C ASN A 67 -9.82 0.27 1.82
N VAL A 68 -9.47 0.07 3.09
CA VAL A 68 -8.24 0.57 3.70
C VAL A 68 -7.47 -0.57 4.34
N LEU A 69 -6.23 -0.78 3.91
CA LEU A 69 -5.33 -1.77 4.49
C LEU A 69 -4.00 -1.12 4.85
N ASP A 70 -3.65 -1.16 6.13
CA ASP A 70 -2.36 -0.73 6.64
C ASP A 70 -1.54 -1.93 7.13
N LEU A 71 -0.45 -2.22 6.42
CA LEU A 71 0.53 -3.27 6.69
C LEU A 71 1.91 -2.66 7.02
N SER A 72 1.95 -1.38 7.42
CA SER A 72 3.20 -0.68 7.63
C SER A 72 4.00 -1.22 8.83
N LYS A 73 5.31 -0.96 8.84
CA LYS A 73 6.21 -1.34 9.94
C LYS A 73 6.22 -2.85 10.20
N ASN A 74 6.20 -3.67 9.16
CA ASN A 74 6.35 -5.12 9.24
C ASN A 74 7.67 -5.56 8.58
N ASN A 75 7.81 -6.86 8.35
CA ASN A 75 9.00 -7.49 7.77
C ASN A 75 8.71 -8.10 6.38
N PHE A 76 7.76 -7.55 5.63
CA PHE A 76 7.42 -8.06 4.30
C PHE A 76 8.58 -7.79 3.33
N ARG A 77 9.07 -8.87 2.70
CA ARG A 77 10.05 -8.78 1.60
C ARG A 77 9.39 -8.71 0.23
N GLU A 78 8.17 -9.23 0.14
CA GLU A 78 7.32 -9.20 -1.05
C GLU A 78 5.91 -8.78 -0.65
N VAL A 79 5.15 -8.25 -1.62
CA VAL A 79 3.74 -7.93 -1.39
C VAL A 79 2.98 -9.25 -1.25
N PRO A 80 2.27 -9.51 -0.14
CA PRO A 80 1.60 -10.80 0.07
C PRO A 80 0.53 -11.05 -1.00
N THR A 81 0.57 -12.23 -1.63
CA THR A 81 -0.29 -12.57 -2.78
C THR A 81 -1.78 -12.59 -2.44
N VAL A 82 -2.14 -12.82 -1.17
CA VAL A 82 -3.52 -12.76 -0.68
C VAL A 82 -4.19 -11.41 -0.94
N LEU A 83 -3.42 -10.32 -1.06
CA LEU A 83 -3.97 -8.99 -1.38
C LEU A 83 -4.69 -8.98 -2.73
N GLN A 84 -4.36 -9.87 -3.68
CA GLN A 84 -5.07 -9.98 -4.97
C GLN A 84 -6.57 -10.23 -4.81
N LYS A 85 -7.01 -10.76 -3.65
CA LYS A 85 -8.41 -11.04 -3.34
C LYS A 85 -9.19 -9.85 -2.80
N LEU A 86 -8.58 -8.66 -2.74
CA LEU A 86 -9.16 -7.45 -2.16
C LEU A 86 -9.46 -6.39 -3.24
N PRO A 87 -10.52 -6.59 -4.05
CA PRO A 87 -10.75 -5.79 -5.25
C PRO A 87 -11.13 -4.33 -4.98
N LYS A 88 -11.58 -4.01 -3.77
CA LYS A 88 -12.10 -2.69 -3.38
C LYS A 88 -11.06 -1.79 -2.71
N LEU A 89 -9.81 -2.23 -2.57
CA LEU A 89 -8.77 -1.43 -1.91
C LEU A 89 -8.60 -0.06 -2.57
N ALA A 90 -8.83 0.97 -1.76
CA ALA A 90 -8.66 2.38 -2.11
C ALA A 90 -7.42 2.98 -1.46
N VAL A 91 -6.99 2.44 -0.31
CA VAL A 91 -5.79 2.88 0.41
C VAL A 91 -4.99 1.64 0.81
N LEU A 92 -3.73 1.59 0.38
CA LEU A 92 -2.79 0.54 0.74
C LEU A 92 -1.52 1.16 1.31
N ASN A 93 -1.21 0.86 2.57
CA ASN A 93 0.02 1.27 3.22
C ASN A 93 0.93 0.06 3.45
N LEU A 94 2.03 0.01 2.72
CA LEU A 94 3.11 -0.99 2.83
C LEU A 94 4.42 -0.34 3.29
N SER A 95 4.36 0.86 3.85
CA SER A 95 5.57 1.60 4.23
C SER A 95 6.34 0.94 5.37
N SER A 96 7.65 1.21 5.46
CA SER A 96 8.53 0.68 6.50
C SER A 96 8.51 -0.86 6.53
N ASN A 97 8.69 -1.47 5.36
CA ASN A 97 8.87 -2.91 5.17
C ASN A 97 10.23 -3.16 4.50
N GLN A 98 10.44 -4.35 3.94
CA GLN A 98 11.69 -4.77 3.27
C GLN A 98 11.43 -5.12 1.80
N LEU A 99 10.44 -4.48 1.17
CA LEU A 99 10.02 -4.79 -0.20
C LEU A 99 11.13 -4.45 -1.19
N TYR A 100 11.57 -5.44 -1.98
CA TYR A 100 12.62 -5.24 -3.00
C TYR A 100 12.06 -5.05 -4.41
N SER A 101 10.83 -5.52 -4.65
CA SER A 101 10.08 -5.32 -5.89
C SER A 101 8.57 -5.25 -5.59
N LEU A 102 7.80 -4.81 -6.59
CA LEU A 102 6.36 -4.93 -6.58
C LEU A 102 5.93 -5.89 -7.70
N PRO A 103 4.92 -6.73 -7.46
CA PRO A 103 4.42 -7.64 -8.47
C PRO A 103 3.56 -6.91 -9.51
N GLU A 104 3.53 -7.44 -10.74
CA GLU A 104 2.72 -6.87 -11.84
C GLU A 104 1.20 -6.90 -11.53
N TRP A 105 0.73 -7.89 -10.77
CA TRP A 105 -0.68 -7.97 -10.38
C TRP A 105 -1.11 -6.82 -9.46
N LEU A 106 -0.19 -6.04 -8.89
CA LEU A 106 -0.53 -4.83 -8.13
C LEU A 106 -1.33 -3.85 -9.00
N GLY A 107 -1.06 -3.81 -10.30
CA GLY A 107 -1.81 -2.99 -11.27
C GLY A 107 -3.30 -3.34 -11.36
N ASN A 108 -3.74 -4.48 -10.82
CA ASN A 108 -5.15 -4.88 -10.81
C ASN A 108 -5.98 -4.15 -9.74
N PHE A 109 -5.37 -3.34 -8.86
CA PHE A 109 -6.10 -2.53 -7.88
C PHE A 109 -6.64 -1.23 -8.50
N HIS A 110 -7.60 -1.37 -9.42
CA HIS A 110 -8.18 -0.26 -10.17
C HIS A 110 -8.87 0.80 -9.29
N MET A 111 -9.24 0.44 -8.04
CA MET A 111 -9.86 1.35 -7.07
C MET A 111 -8.84 2.13 -6.21
N LEU A 112 -7.55 1.82 -6.33
CA LEU A 112 -6.51 2.35 -5.45
C LEU A 112 -6.29 3.85 -5.71
N LYS A 113 -6.46 4.65 -4.66
CA LYS A 113 -6.29 6.11 -4.65
C LYS A 113 -5.02 6.54 -3.95
N VAL A 114 -4.59 5.78 -2.94
CA VAL A 114 -3.37 6.08 -2.16
C VAL A 114 -2.54 4.81 -2.01
N LEU A 115 -1.28 4.90 -2.41
CA LEU A 115 -0.30 3.83 -2.27
C LEU A 115 0.93 4.35 -1.52
N SER A 116 1.15 3.84 -0.31
CA SER A 116 2.35 4.16 0.46
C SER A 116 3.34 3.01 0.43
N LEU A 117 4.50 3.26 -0.16
CA LEU A 117 5.63 2.34 -0.30
C LEU A 117 6.91 2.91 0.32
N ALA A 118 6.79 3.99 1.09
CA ALA A 118 7.92 4.68 1.69
C ALA A 118 8.74 3.75 2.59
N ASN A 119 10.04 3.98 2.71
CA ASN A 119 10.95 3.21 3.54
C ASN A 119 10.90 1.70 3.23
N ASN A 120 11.25 1.34 2.00
CA ASN A 120 11.40 -0.03 1.53
C ASN A 120 12.74 -0.15 0.77
N ASN A 121 12.98 -1.26 0.08
CA ASN A 121 14.19 -1.51 -0.71
C ASN A 121 13.93 -1.52 -2.22
N LEU A 122 12.90 -0.82 -2.69
CA LEU A 122 12.50 -0.81 -4.10
C LEU A 122 13.55 -0.13 -4.96
N ARG A 123 13.91 -0.78 -6.08
CA ARG A 123 14.81 -0.23 -7.11
C ARG A 123 14.08 0.33 -8.34
N SER A 124 12.87 -0.15 -8.59
CA SER A 124 11.98 0.32 -9.66
C SER A 124 10.53 0.00 -9.33
N LEU A 125 9.60 0.54 -10.11
CA LEU A 125 8.19 0.16 -10.13
C LEU A 125 7.90 -0.67 -11.39
N PRO A 126 6.91 -1.59 -11.34
CA PRO A 126 6.45 -2.36 -12.50
C PRO A 126 5.76 -1.44 -13.52
N ALA A 127 5.73 -1.86 -14.79
CA ALA A 127 5.10 -1.07 -15.85
C ALA A 127 3.58 -0.95 -15.65
N THR A 128 2.95 -1.99 -15.11
CA THR A 128 1.52 -2.06 -14.75
C THR A 128 1.07 -1.04 -13.70
N ILE A 129 1.97 -0.23 -13.13
CA ILE A 129 1.59 0.91 -12.29
C ILE A 129 0.63 1.86 -13.01
N GLU A 130 0.67 1.92 -14.35
CA GLU A 130 -0.26 2.71 -15.17
C GLU A 130 -1.73 2.28 -15.06
N ASN A 131 -1.98 1.03 -14.66
CA ASN A 131 -3.33 0.49 -14.52
C ASN A 131 -4.02 0.97 -13.24
N LEU A 132 -3.29 1.62 -12.32
CA LEU A 132 -3.84 2.26 -11.12
C LEU A 132 -4.49 3.60 -11.49
N THR A 133 -5.46 3.58 -12.39
CA THR A 133 -6.01 4.77 -13.05
C THR A 133 -6.63 5.78 -12.08
N LEU A 134 -7.08 5.34 -10.89
CA LEU A 134 -7.62 6.21 -9.83
C LEU A 134 -6.57 6.68 -8.81
N LEU A 135 -5.29 6.33 -8.99
CA LEU A 135 -4.24 6.68 -8.05
C LEU A 135 -4.02 8.20 -8.02
N ARG A 136 -4.12 8.77 -6.82
CA ARG A 136 -3.94 10.19 -6.56
C ARG A 136 -2.64 10.50 -5.84
N LYS A 137 -2.21 9.61 -4.95
CA LYS A 137 -0.99 9.83 -4.15
C LYS A 137 -0.13 8.58 -4.12
N ILE A 138 1.16 8.75 -4.36
CA ILE A 138 2.15 7.70 -4.20
C ILE A 138 3.34 8.17 -3.36
N PHE A 139 3.68 7.40 -2.33
CA PHE A 139 4.80 7.68 -1.43
C PHE A 139 5.92 6.67 -1.64
N LEU A 140 7.10 7.14 -2.04
CA LEU A 140 8.25 6.33 -2.43
C LEU A 140 9.55 6.76 -1.76
N GLN A 141 9.53 7.82 -0.93
CA GLN A 141 10.69 8.27 -0.16
C GLN A 141 11.29 7.12 0.68
N GLY A 142 12.60 7.13 0.92
CA GLY A 142 13.29 6.07 1.64
C GLY A 142 13.42 4.74 0.90
N ASN A 143 13.34 4.74 -0.44
CA ASN A 143 13.68 3.60 -1.30
C ASN A 143 15.01 3.83 -2.03
N ASP A 144 15.53 2.79 -2.71
CA ASP A 144 16.74 2.87 -3.55
C ASP A 144 16.38 2.92 -5.06
N LEU A 145 15.39 3.74 -5.41
CA LEU A 145 14.88 3.84 -6.77
C LEU A 145 15.97 4.36 -7.71
N GLN A 146 16.34 3.53 -8.69
CA GLN A 146 17.31 3.87 -9.73
C GLN A 146 16.62 4.42 -10.98
N ARG A 147 15.37 4.01 -11.22
CA ARG A 147 14.52 4.41 -12.35
C ARG A 147 13.06 4.44 -11.95
N LEU A 148 12.26 5.25 -12.65
CA LEU A 148 10.81 5.17 -12.67
C LEU A 148 10.37 4.70 -14.07
N PRO A 149 9.35 3.84 -14.19
CA PRO A 149 8.81 3.48 -15.50
C PRO A 149 8.12 4.70 -16.12
N PHE A 150 8.29 4.90 -17.42
CA PHE A 150 7.63 6.01 -18.13
C PHE A 150 6.11 5.89 -18.13
N SER A 151 5.58 4.66 -17.99
CA SER A 151 4.16 4.36 -17.83
C SER A 151 3.52 5.07 -16.62
N LEU A 152 4.32 5.48 -15.61
CA LEU A 152 3.83 6.31 -14.50
C LEU A 152 3.19 7.62 -14.97
N THR A 153 3.60 8.15 -16.13
CA THR A 153 3.05 9.36 -16.76
C THR A 153 1.63 9.18 -17.33
N ASN A 154 1.16 7.92 -17.44
CA ASN A 154 -0.20 7.60 -17.87
C ASN A 154 -1.24 7.80 -16.77
N LEU A 155 -0.81 7.96 -15.50
CA LEU A 155 -1.69 8.21 -14.37
C LEU A 155 -2.25 9.64 -14.37
N LYS A 156 -3.34 9.86 -15.10
CA LYS A 156 -3.96 11.19 -15.29
C LYS A 156 -4.54 11.82 -14.03
N HIS A 157 -4.78 11.03 -12.99
CA HIS A 157 -5.30 11.50 -11.70
C HIS A 157 -4.24 11.59 -10.61
N LEU A 158 -2.96 11.29 -10.93
CA LEU A 158 -1.88 11.38 -9.96
C LEU A 158 -1.63 12.84 -9.60
N ALA A 159 -1.98 13.21 -8.37
CA ALA A 159 -1.87 14.55 -7.85
C ALA A 159 -0.56 14.78 -7.11
N GLU A 160 -0.04 13.77 -6.41
CA GLU A 160 1.16 13.89 -5.58
C GLU A 160 2.06 12.66 -5.69
N ILE A 161 3.36 12.91 -5.93
CA ILE A 161 4.42 11.90 -5.84
C ILE A 161 5.47 12.34 -4.84
N HIS A 162 5.76 11.49 -3.84
CA HIS A 162 6.73 11.78 -2.80
C HIS A 162 7.96 10.90 -2.97
N LEU A 163 9.13 11.51 -3.11
CA LEU A 163 10.40 10.84 -3.37
C LEU A 163 11.51 11.43 -2.49
N ASP A 164 12.64 10.74 -2.39
CA ASP A 164 13.87 11.35 -1.86
C ASP A 164 14.43 12.36 -2.85
N PHE A 165 14.96 13.48 -2.34
CA PHE A 165 15.62 14.50 -3.16
C PHE A 165 16.71 13.91 -4.07
N ARG A 166 17.52 12.99 -3.54
CA ARG A 166 18.57 12.31 -4.33
C ARG A 166 18.00 11.49 -5.48
N THR A 167 16.87 10.82 -5.27
CA THR A 167 16.20 10.04 -6.30
C THR A 167 15.63 10.95 -7.39
N ALA A 168 15.00 12.07 -7.00
CA ALA A 168 14.44 13.03 -7.93
C ALA A 168 15.51 13.67 -8.86
N MET A 169 16.73 13.83 -8.37
CA MET A 169 17.85 14.39 -9.15
C MET A 169 18.52 13.40 -10.11
N ARG A 170 18.19 12.10 -10.09
CA ARG A 170 18.77 11.11 -11.00
C ARG A 170 18.32 11.40 -12.44
N LYS A 171 19.27 11.37 -13.40
CA LYS A 171 18.98 11.59 -14.83
C LYS A 171 17.85 10.69 -15.36
N ASN A 172 17.86 9.41 -14.97
CA ASN A 172 16.87 8.41 -15.40
C ASN A 172 15.50 8.52 -14.72
N VAL A 173 15.36 9.44 -13.76
CA VAL A 173 14.11 9.71 -13.04
C VAL A 173 13.55 11.07 -13.47
N LYS A 174 14.42 12.06 -13.66
CA LYS A 174 14.06 13.45 -13.97
C LYS A 174 13.08 13.60 -15.13
N ALA A 175 13.28 12.87 -16.24
CA ALA A 175 12.38 12.95 -17.39
C ALA A 175 10.93 12.53 -17.06
N VAL A 176 10.77 11.51 -16.23
CA VAL A 176 9.44 11.06 -15.78
C VAL A 176 8.81 12.11 -14.86
N LEU A 177 9.58 12.71 -13.96
CA LEU A 177 9.08 13.75 -13.05
C LEU A 177 8.64 15.01 -13.80
N THR A 178 9.43 15.49 -14.75
CA THR A 178 9.04 16.64 -15.58
C THR A 178 7.76 16.36 -16.37
N ALA A 179 7.59 15.14 -16.90
CA ALA A 179 6.35 14.76 -17.57
C ALA A 179 5.15 14.68 -16.61
N LEU A 180 5.37 14.26 -15.36
CA LEU A 180 4.34 14.27 -14.32
C LEU A 180 3.94 15.70 -13.92
N GLU A 181 4.91 16.59 -13.73
CA GLU A 181 4.67 18.01 -13.43
C GLU A 181 3.88 18.68 -14.56
N ALA A 182 4.19 18.37 -15.82
CA ALA A 182 3.45 18.86 -16.99
C ALA A 182 1.98 18.38 -17.00
N ASN A 183 1.69 17.24 -16.37
CA ASN A 183 0.33 16.73 -16.18
C ASN A 183 -0.34 17.26 -14.90
N GLY A 184 0.26 18.22 -14.20
CA GLY A 184 -0.28 18.82 -12.97
C GLY A 184 -0.01 18.02 -11.70
N CYS A 185 0.88 17.02 -11.73
CA CYS A 185 1.28 16.27 -10.54
C CYS A 185 2.32 17.07 -9.73
N HIS A 186 2.10 17.18 -8.43
CA HIS A 186 3.04 17.79 -7.50
C HIS A 186 4.16 16.81 -7.12
N VAL A 187 5.39 17.15 -7.50
CA VAL A 187 6.59 16.38 -7.14
C VAL A 187 7.13 16.89 -5.80
N ASN A 188 6.96 16.08 -4.75
CA ASN A 188 7.42 16.37 -3.40
C ASN A 188 8.74 15.65 -3.11
N ALA A 189 9.85 16.38 -3.21
CA ALA A 189 11.19 15.87 -2.95
C ALA A 189 11.62 16.12 -1.49
N HIS A 190 11.80 15.05 -0.72
CA HIS A 190 12.13 15.12 0.70
C HIS A 190 13.64 15.00 0.94
N TYR A 191 14.19 15.84 1.80
CA TYR A 191 15.55 15.66 2.31
C TYR A 191 15.53 14.58 3.38
N ASN A 192 16.11 13.42 3.06
CA ASN A 192 16.28 12.35 4.03
C ASN A 192 17.36 12.77 5.03
N ARG A 193 16.97 13.15 6.25
CA ARG A 193 17.91 13.25 7.38
C ARG A 193 18.22 11.82 7.82
N ARG A 194 19.27 11.23 7.26
CA ARG A 194 19.88 10.02 7.81
C ARG A 194 20.82 10.41 8.94
#